data_AF-A0A9E0EU41-F1
#
_entry.id   AF-A0A9E0EU41-F1
#
_cell.length_a   1.000
_cell.length_b   1.000
_cell.length_c   1.000
_cell.angle_alpha   90.00
_cell.angle_beta   90.00
_cell.angle_gamma   90.00
#
_symmetry.space_group_name_H-M   'P 1'
#
loop_
_entity.id
_entity.type
_entity.pdbx_description
1 polymer ?
#
loop_
_entity_poly.entity_id
_entity_poly.type
_entity_poly.pdbx_seq_one_letter_code
_entity_poly.pdbx_strand_id
1 'polypeptide(L)'
;MKVKTSILVLCFLLPLTSSAEDRFSRIVEEGGEPTVTKGGYLVNQKRVAVQKELSKRPPSGDELGVKLPAGATLMLEETSRQIAQYHPVWRIYQYKVTLSRTALIEFFQAQGLMYDVHKANLSFGNSQGDFIDGLSGDDRHHIRIWRKPL
;
A
#
# COMPACT_ATOMS: atom_id res chain seq x y z
N MET A 1 5.77 55.95 24.43
CA MET A 1 6.28 55.28 23.22
C MET A 1 6.09 53.78 23.39
N LYS A 2 5.29 53.14 22.52
CA LYS A 2 4.98 51.70 22.58
C LYS A 2 5.93 50.95 21.65
N VAL A 3 6.74 50.03 22.18
CA VAL A 3 7.46 49.04 21.37
C VAL A 3 6.60 47.78 21.36
N LYS A 4 6.02 47.45 20.20
CA LYS A 4 5.33 46.18 19.98
C LYS A 4 6.36 45.18 19.48
N THR A 5 6.68 44.19 20.30
CA THR A 5 7.52 43.05 19.93
C THR A 5 6.68 42.09 19.09
N SER A 6 6.95 42.02 17.79
CA SER A 6 6.34 41.02 16.90
C SER A 6 7.09 39.70 17.05
N ILE A 7 6.44 38.69 17.62
CA ILE A 7 6.94 37.31 17.64
C ILE A 7 6.69 36.72 16.25
N LEU A 8 7.75 36.49 15.49
CA LEU A 8 7.71 35.78 14.22
C LEU A 8 7.67 34.28 14.52
N VAL A 9 6.50 33.65 14.39
CA VAL A 9 6.37 32.19 14.45
C VAL A 9 6.80 31.62 13.11
N LEU A 10 8.03 31.12 13.06
CA LEU A 10 8.58 30.42 11.90
C LEU A 10 8.05 28.98 11.90
N CYS A 11 6.94 28.74 11.21
CA CYS A 11 6.46 27.38 10.93
C CYS A 11 7.43 26.69 9.95
N PHE A 12 8.37 25.91 10.48
CA PHE A 12 9.14 24.95 9.68
C PHE A 12 8.21 23.84 9.18
N LEU A 13 7.66 23.99 7.98
CA LEU A 13 7.12 22.89 7.19
C LEU A 13 8.32 22.11 6.61
N LEU A 14 8.84 21.15 7.37
CA LEU A 14 9.71 20.13 6.79
C LEU A 14 8.86 19.28 5.83
N PRO A 15 9.26 19.08 4.57
CA PRO A 15 8.66 18.04 3.76
C PRO A 15 9.04 16.70 4.40
N LEU A 16 8.11 16.03 5.08
CA LEU A 16 8.24 14.60 5.36
C LEU A 16 8.06 13.85 4.04
N THR A 17 9.10 13.84 3.21
CA THR A 17 9.23 12.85 2.14
C THR A 17 10.22 11.80 2.61
N SER A 18 9.80 11.01 3.61
CA SER A 18 10.40 9.69 3.83
C SER A 18 9.87 8.80 2.71
N SER A 19 10.56 8.79 1.57
CA SER A 19 10.32 7.77 0.55
C SER A 19 10.75 6.45 1.17
N ALA A 20 9.78 5.61 1.56
CA ALA A 20 10.09 4.29 2.09
C ALA A 20 10.84 3.50 1.01
N GLU A 21 12.11 3.17 1.26
CA GLU A 21 12.94 2.39 0.34
C GLU A 21 12.26 1.06 0.01
N ASP A 22 12.26 0.66 -1.27
CA ASP A 22 11.63 -0.58 -1.70
C ASP A 22 12.39 -1.82 -1.19
N ARG A 23 11.97 -2.29 -0.01
CA ARG A 23 12.53 -3.51 0.61
C ARG A 23 12.27 -4.80 -0.17
N PHE A 24 11.33 -4.84 -1.11
CA PHE A 24 10.93 -6.09 -1.75
C PHE A 24 11.80 -6.46 -2.94
N SER A 25 12.50 -5.52 -3.58
CA SER A 25 13.34 -5.85 -4.74
C SER A 25 14.36 -6.92 -4.41
N ARG A 26 15.20 -6.67 -3.41
CA ARG A 26 16.20 -7.63 -2.95
C ARG A 26 15.58 -8.97 -2.52
N ILE A 27 14.47 -8.93 -1.79
CA ILE A 27 13.81 -10.14 -1.26
C ILE A 27 13.30 -11.04 -2.38
N VAL A 28 12.74 -10.45 -3.45
CA VAL A 28 12.21 -11.22 -4.58
C VAL A 28 13.34 -11.72 -5.48
N GLU A 29 14.38 -10.91 -5.70
CA GLU A 29 15.56 -11.29 -6.49
C GLU A 29 16.36 -12.41 -5.83
N GLU A 30 16.56 -12.34 -4.51
CA GLU A 30 17.25 -13.37 -3.71
C GLU A 30 16.34 -14.51 -3.27
N GLY A 31 15.04 -14.46 -3.59
CA GLY A 31 14.01 -15.37 -3.10
C GLY A 31 14.13 -16.83 -3.59
N GLY A 32 15.17 -17.17 -4.34
CA GLY A 32 15.48 -18.53 -4.79
C GLY A 32 14.57 -19.07 -5.89
N GLU A 33 14.98 -20.22 -6.45
CA GLU A 33 14.23 -20.91 -7.49
C GLU A 33 13.02 -21.68 -6.90
N PRO A 34 11.96 -21.90 -7.70
CA PRO A 34 10.84 -22.74 -7.27
C PRO A 34 11.28 -24.15 -6.85
N THR A 35 10.69 -24.68 -5.79
CA THR A 35 10.95 -26.05 -5.32
C THR A 35 9.71 -26.93 -5.42
N VAL A 36 9.88 -28.24 -5.34
CA VAL A 36 8.75 -29.21 -5.39
C VAL A 36 8.63 -29.90 -4.04
N THR A 37 7.43 -29.91 -3.47
CA THR A 37 7.13 -30.67 -2.25
C THR A 37 7.13 -32.18 -2.51
N LYS A 38 7.20 -32.98 -1.44
CA LYS A 38 7.09 -34.46 -1.55
C LYS A 38 5.79 -34.93 -2.23
N GLY A 39 4.74 -34.11 -2.22
CA GLY A 39 3.46 -34.38 -2.90
C GLY A 39 3.36 -33.86 -4.34
N GLY A 40 4.45 -33.35 -4.93
CA GLY A 40 4.46 -32.87 -6.32
C GLY A 40 4.02 -31.41 -6.54
N TYR A 41 3.65 -30.69 -5.48
CA TYR A 41 3.27 -29.27 -5.60
C TYR A 41 4.49 -28.36 -5.72
N LEU A 42 4.44 -27.42 -6.66
CA LEU A 42 5.42 -26.35 -6.84
C LEU A 42 5.26 -25.26 -5.79
N VAL A 43 6.37 -24.87 -5.16
CA VAL A 43 6.47 -23.80 -4.18
C VAL A 43 7.29 -22.66 -4.76
N ASN A 44 6.65 -21.51 -4.96
CA ASN A 44 7.34 -20.28 -5.32
C ASN A 44 8.08 -19.72 -4.09
N GLN A 45 9.40 -19.88 -4.04
CA GLN A 45 10.22 -19.45 -2.91
C GLN A 45 10.27 -17.93 -2.74
N LYS A 46 10.16 -17.17 -3.84
CA LYS A 46 10.04 -15.69 -3.79
C LYS A 46 8.80 -15.25 -3.02
N ARG A 47 7.66 -15.91 -3.24
CA ARG A 47 6.43 -15.68 -2.46
C ARG A 47 6.66 -15.97 -0.97
N VAL A 48 7.34 -17.07 -0.64
CA VAL A 48 7.63 -17.46 0.74
C VAL A 48 8.52 -16.42 1.42
N ALA A 49 9.54 -15.90 0.72
CA ALA A 49 10.42 -14.85 1.21
C ALA A 49 9.64 -13.55 1.51
N VAL A 50 8.80 -13.10 0.58
CA VAL A 50 7.94 -11.92 0.78
C VAL A 50 6.98 -12.13 1.96
N GLN A 51 6.35 -13.30 2.06
CA GLN A 51 5.43 -13.61 3.16
C GLN A 51 6.12 -13.56 4.53
N LYS A 52 7.33 -14.11 4.61
CA LYS A 52 8.15 -14.07 5.82
C LYS A 52 8.46 -12.63 6.22
N GLU A 53 8.80 -11.77 5.27
CA GLU A 53 9.05 -10.35 5.54
C GLU A 53 7.78 -9.63 6.04
N LEU A 54 6.66 -9.79 5.33
CA LEU A 54 5.39 -9.16 5.69
C LEU A 54 4.86 -9.61 7.05
N SER A 55 5.07 -10.88 7.42
CA SER A 55 4.67 -11.41 8.74
C SER A 55 5.47 -10.80 9.90
N LYS A 56 6.72 -10.39 9.66
CA LYS A 56 7.58 -9.76 10.67
C LYS A 56 7.32 -8.27 10.77
N ARG A 57 7.14 -7.64 9.61
CA ARG A 57 6.96 -6.20 9.48
C ARG A 57 5.86 -5.91 8.46
N PRO A 58 4.60 -5.73 8.92
CA PRO A 58 3.51 -5.30 8.05
C PRO A 58 3.83 -3.98 7.33
N PRO A 59 3.17 -3.68 6.20
CA PRO A 59 3.35 -2.40 5.51
C PRO A 59 2.98 -1.23 6.41
N SER A 60 3.86 -0.23 6.46
CA SER A 60 3.65 1.04 7.15
C SER A 60 2.75 2.00 6.36
N GLY A 61 2.22 3.04 7.02
CA GLY A 61 1.48 4.10 6.34
C GLY A 61 2.29 4.80 5.24
N ASP A 62 3.61 4.93 5.42
CA ASP A 62 4.49 5.54 4.42
C ASP A 62 4.68 4.64 3.20
N GLU A 63 4.86 3.32 3.41
CA GLU A 63 4.88 2.33 2.32
C GLU A 63 3.55 2.33 1.54
N LEU A 64 2.42 2.47 2.24
CA LEU A 64 1.10 2.50 1.61
C LEU A 64 0.75 3.87 1.04
N GLY A 65 1.34 4.95 1.54
CA GLY A 65 1.03 6.35 1.18
C GLY A 65 -0.32 6.83 1.69
N VAL A 66 -1.02 6.01 2.47
CA VAL A 66 -2.32 6.28 3.08
C VAL A 66 -2.39 5.59 4.43
N LYS A 67 -3.24 6.13 5.30
CA LYS A 67 -3.76 5.42 6.45
C LYS A 67 -4.83 4.44 5.99
N LEU A 68 -4.94 3.33 6.70
CA LEU A 68 -5.99 2.34 6.51
C LEU A 68 -7.16 2.59 7.47
N PRO A 69 -8.38 2.21 7.10
CA PRO A 69 -9.51 2.29 8.02
C PRO A 69 -9.33 1.32 9.20
N ALA A 70 -9.96 1.65 10.33
CA ALA A 70 -9.92 0.79 11.52
C ALA A 70 -10.46 -0.62 11.20
N GLY A 71 -9.77 -1.66 11.67
CA GLY A 71 -10.13 -3.05 11.40
C GLY A 71 -9.73 -3.57 10.02
N ALA A 72 -8.98 -2.79 9.21
CA ALA A 72 -8.38 -3.30 7.99
C ALA A 72 -7.34 -4.39 8.31
N THR A 73 -7.47 -5.54 7.67
CA THR A 73 -6.59 -6.70 7.90
C THR A 73 -5.82 -7.03 6.64
N LEU A 74 -4.49 -7.09 6.72
CA LEU A 74 -3.65 -7.49 5.61
C LEU A 74 -3.97 -8.93 5.19
N MET A 75 -4.30 -9.12 3.92
CA MET A 75 -4.43 -10.43 3.31
C MET A 75 -3.02 -10.93 2.95
N LEU A 76 -2.37 -11.56 3.92
CA LEU A 76 -0.93 -11.86 3.89
C LEU A 76 -0.54 -12.74 2.69
N GLU A 77 -1.27 -13.82 2.44
CA GLU A 77 -0.97 -14.75 1.36
C GLU A 77 -1.17 -14.11 -0.02
N GLU A 78 -2.29 -13.40 -0.20
CA GLU A 78 -2.62 -12.71 -1.45
C GLU A 78 -1.63 -11.60 -1.76
N THR A 79 -1.30 -10.79 -0.76
CA THR A 79 -0.30 -9.71 -0.89
C THR A 79 1.06 -10.28 -1.26
N SER A 80 1.50 -11.34 -0.58
CA SER A 80 2.80 -11.96 -0.86
C SER A 80 2.87 -12.52 -2.27
N ARG A 81 1.80 -13.15 -2.74
CA ARG A 81 1.68 -13.65 -4.11
C ARG A 81 1.74 -12.50 -5.13
N GLN A 82 0.98 -11.43 -4.91
CA GLN A 82 0.92 -10.31 -5.83
C GLN A 82 2.28 -9.59 -5.93
N ILE A 83 2.94 -9.29 -4.82
CA ILE A 83 4.26 -8.66 -4.84
C ILE A 83 5.28 -9.54 -5.59
N ALA A 84 5.32 -10.84 -5.31
CA ALA A 84 6.25 -11.74 -6.00
C ALA A 84 5.94 -11.88 -7.51
N GLN A 85 4.66 -11.81 -7.90
CA GLN A 85 4.22 -11.96 -9.29
C GLN A 85 4.44 -10.70 -10.13
N TYR A 86 4.21 -9.52 -9.55
CA TYR A 86 4.25 -8.25 -10.28
C TYR A 86 5.55 -7.46 -10.08
N HIS A 87 6.51 -8.00 -9.32
CA HIS A 87 7.87 -7.48 -9.25
C HIS A 87 8.54 -7.53 -10.66
N PRO A 88 9.33 -6.52 -11.05
CA PRO A 88 9.68 -5.32 -10.29
C PRO A 88 8.63 -4.21 -10.36
N VAL A 89 7.64 -4.30 -11.25
CA VAL A 89 6.79 -3.17 -11.66
C VAL A 89 5.84 -2.64 -10.57
N TRP A 90 5.30 -3.52 -9.71
CA TRP A 90 4.31 -3.13 -8.70
C TRP A 90 4.59 -3.73 -7.33
N ARG A 91 4.14 -3.02 -6.29
CA ARG A 91 3.89 -3.53 -4.95
C ARG A 91 2.39 -3.42 -4.71
N ILE A 92 1.72 -4.55 -4.59
CA ILE A 92 0.25 -4.61 -4.48
C ILE A 92 -0.09 -5.16 -3.11
N TYR A 93 -0.70 -4.31 -2.29
CA TYR A 93 -1.09 -4.66 -0.93
C TYR A 93 -2.60 -4.87 -0.86
N GLN A 94 -3.02 -6.08 -0.51
CA GLN A 94 -4.43 -6.42 -0.42
C GLN A 94 -4.89 -6.43 1.03
N TYR A 95 -5.97 -5.69 1.32
CA TYR A 95 -6.55 -5.59 2.65
C TYR A 95 -8.00 -5.99 2.63
N LYS A 96 -8.42 -6.77 3.63
CA LYS A 96 -9.82 -6.94 3.98
C LYS A 96 -10.28 -5.72 4.78
N VAL A 97 -11.43 -5.18 4.45
CA VAL A 97 -12.04 -3.99 5.07
C VAL A 97 -13.51 -4.26 5.40
N THR A 98 -14.03 -3.56 6.39
CA THR A 98 -15.41 -3.69 6.88
C THR A 98 -16.31 -2.54 6.48
N LEU A 99 -15.74 -1.41 6.05
CA LEU A 99 -16.49 -0.24 5.60
C LEU A 99 -17.28 -0.54 4.33
N SER A 100 -18.45 0.10 4.21
CA SER A 100 -19.18 0.14 2.94
C SER A 100 -18.35 0.87 1.88
N ARG A 101 -18.66 0.60 0.61
CA ARG A 101 -17.99 1.23 -0.53
C ARG A 101 -17.98 2.77 -0.42
N THR A 102 -19.12 3.38 -0.10
CA THR A 102 -19.24 4.84 0.05
C THR A 102 -18.34 5.36 1.17
N ALA A 103 -18.42 4.76 2.36
CA ALA A 103 -17.60 5.18 3.51
C ALA A 103 -16.10 5.01 3.23
N LEU A 104 -15.72 3.99 2.46
CA LEU A 104 -14.33 3.76 2.08
C LEU A 104 -13.81 4.80 1.09
N ILE A 105 -14.63 5.16 0.09
CA ILE A 105 -14.32 6.24 -0.85
C ILE A 105 -14.12 7.56 -0.07
N GLU A 106 -15.06 7.92 0.78
CA GLU A 106 -14.99 9.14 1.61
C GLU A 106 -13.75 9.14 2.51
N PHE A 107 -13.43 8.01 3.14
CA PHE A 107 -12.26 7.86 4.00
C PHE A 107 -10.93 8.15 3.26
N PHE A 108 -10.79 7.71 2.02
CA PHE A 108 -9.58 7.96 1.24
C PHE A 108 -9.59 9.34 0.57
N GLN A 109 -10.76 9.87 0.18
CA GLN A 109 -10.87 11.24 -0.31
C GLN A 109 -10.49 12.26 0.77
N ALA A 110 -10.81 11.98 2.04
CA ALA A 110 -10.35 12.80 3.18
C ALA A 110 -8.82 12.82 3.34
N GLN A 111 -8.09 11.89 2.70
CA GLN A 111 -6.63 11.84 2.65
C GLN A 111 -6.07 12.45 1.36
N GLY A 112 -6.91 13.03 0.51
CA GLY A 112 -6.51 13.71 -0.73
C GLY A 112 -6.54 12.83 -1.99
N LEU A 113 -7.08 11.60 -1.93
CA LEU A 113 -7.21 10.76 -3.11
C LEU A 113 -8.42 11.19 -3.97
N MET A 114 -8.32 11.01 -5.28
CA MET A 114 -9.38 11.36 -6.23
C MET A 114 -10.04 10.10 -6.79
N TYR A 115 -11.36 9.97 -6.55
CA TYR A 115 -12.15 8.86 -7.06
C TYR A 115 -12.51 9.04 -8.53
N ASP A 116 -12.18 8.05 -9.36
CA ASP A 116 -12.58 7.97 -10.77
C ASP A 116 -13.75 6.97 -10.89
N VAL A 117 -14.94 7.50 -11.18
CA VAL A 117 -16.17 6.71 -11.32
C VAL A 117 -16.08 5.71 -12.48
N HIS A 118 -15.40 6.07 -13.55
CA HIS A 118 -15.30 5.23 -14.75
C HIS A 118 -14.35 4.06 -14.56
N LYS A 119 -13.28 4.26 -13.78
CA LYS A 119 -12.30 3.22 -13.45
C LYS A 119 -12.61 2.46 -12.16
N ALA A 120 -13.55 2.96 -11.36
CA ALA A 120 -13.86 2.47 -10.02
C ALA A 120 -12.60 2.33 -9.14
N ASN A 121 -11.74 3.35 -9.16
CA ASN A 121 -10.50 3.40 -8.39
C ASN A 121 -10.26 4.80 -7.79
N LEU A 122 -9.35 4.88 -6.82
CA LEU A 122 -8.89 6.12 -6.20
C LEU A 122 -7.43 6.37 -6.61
N SER A 123 -7.14 7.54 -7.14
CA SER A 123 -5.78 7.94 -7.54
C SER A 123 -5.13 8.84 -6.50
N PHE A 124 -3.79 8.75 -6.37
CA PHE A 124 -3.01 9.58 -5.43
C PHE A 124 -2.67 10.99 -5.98
N GLY A 125 -3.40 11.47 -7.00
CA GLY A 125 -3.25 12.81 -7.59
C GLY A 125 -1.98 13.01 -8.41
N ASN A 126 -0.82 12.98 -7.76
CA ASN A 126 0.50 13.30 -8.34
C ASN A 126 1.44 12.08 -8.43
N SER A 127 0.98 10.89 -8.08
CA SER A 127 1.80 9.68 -8.13
C SER A 127 1.95 9.16 -9.56
N GLN A 128 3.02 8.40 -9.81
CA GLN A 128 3.37 7.76 -11.09
C GLN A 128 2.41 6.61 -11.48
N GLY A 129 1.11 6.84 -11.37
CA GLY A 129 0.06 5.86 -11.59
C GLY A 129 -0.23 4.97 -10.38
N ASP A 130 0.05 5.40 -9.14
CA ASP A 130 -0.41 4.67 -7.94
C ASP A 130 -1.92 4.85 -7.78
N PHE A 131 -2.62 3.78 -7.39
CA PHE A 131 -4.07 3.81 -7.18
C PHE A 131 -4.54 2.76 -6.17
N ILE A 132 -5.77 2.94 -5.70
CA ILE A 132 -6.50 1.95 -4.90
C ILE A 132 -7.68 1.44 -5.73
N ASP A 133 -7.79 0.13 -5.90
CA ASP A 133 -8.94 -0.50 -6.56
C ASP A 133 -9.67 -1.48 -5.62
N GLY A 134 -10.61 -2.25 -6.17
CA GLY A 134 -11.50 -3.12 -5.40
C GLY A 134 -12.82 -2.43 -5.01
N LEU A 135 -13.11 -1.27 -5.59
CA LEU A 135 -14.30 -0.46 -5.34
C LEU A 135 -15.43 -0.73 -6.34
N SER A 136 -15.32 -1.80 -7.14
CA SER A 136 -16.35 -2.24 -8.08
C SER A 136 -17.31 -3.23 -7.41
N GLY A 137 -18.49 -2.71 -7.03
CA GLY A 137 -19.57 -3.46 -6.38
C GLY A 137 -19.71 -3.13 -4.89
N ASP A 138 -20.91 -3.31 -4.34
CA ASP A 138 -21.23 -2.95 -2.96
C ASP A 138 -20.78 -4.01 -1.93
N ASP A 139 -20.53 -5.25 -2.37
CA ASP A 139 -20.29 -6.41 -1.49
C ASP A 139 -18.81 -6.84 -1.40
N ARG A 140 -17.87 -6.05 -1.94
CA ARG A 140 -16.44 -6.39 -1.84
C ARG A 140 -15.85 -5.89 -0.54
N HIS A 141 -15.53 -6.82 0.35
CA HIS A 141 -14.82 -6.56 1.60
C HIS A 141 -13.30 -6.40 1.44
N HIS A 142 -12.77 -6.12 0.25
CA HIS A 142 -11.33 -5.98 0.07
C HIS A 142 -10.96 -4.90 -0.93
N ILE A 143 -9.83 -4.26 -0.66
CA ILE A 143 -9.18 -3.30 -1.54
C ILE A 143 -7.78 -3.75 -1.87
N ARG A 144 -7.23 -3.24 -2.98
CA ARG A 144 -5.80 -3.36 -3.26
C ARG A 144 -5.22 -1.98 -3.45
N ILE A 145 -4.08 -1.75 -2.80
CA ILE A 145 -3.29 -0.54 -2.92
C ILE A 145 -2.13 -0.87 -3.86
N TRP A 146 -2.12 -0.25 -5.03
CA TRP A 146 -1.11 -0.41 -6.06
C TRP A 146 -0.10 0.72 -5.93
N ARG A 147 1.13 0.36 -5.54
CA ARG A 147 2.25 1.30 -5.42
C ARG A 147 3.35 0.94 -6.40
N LYS A 148 3.93 1.93 -7.06
CA LYS A 148 5.23 1.79 -7.70
C LYS A 148 6.29 1.56 -6.62
N PRO A 149 7.30 0.71 -6.90
CA PRO A 149 8.49 0.67 -6.06
C PRO A 149 9.14 2.06 -6.06
N LEU A 150 9.56 2.50 -4.89
CA LEU A 150 10.23 3.78 -4.66
C LEU A 150 11.75 3.66 -4.83
#